data_AF-A0A2M9JD17-F1
#
_entry.id   AF-A0A2M9JD17-F1
#
_cell.length_a   1.000
_cell.length_b   1.000
_cell.length_c   1.000
_cell.angle_alpha   90.00
_cell.angle_beta   90.00
_cell.angle_gamma   90.00
#
_symmetry.space_group_name_H-M   'P 1'
#
loop_
_entity.id
_entity.type
_entity.pdbx_description
1 polymer ?
#
loop_
_entity_poly.entity_id
_entity_poly.type
_entity_poly.pdbx_seq_one_letter_code
_entity_poly.pdbx_strand_id
1 'polypeptide(L)'
;MSEPASIALQQEIARELEVAEAFEAEREIERRVAFLAERLTSTGLRSLVLGISGGVDSTTAGRLCQLAVERARTAGHEARFYAMRLPYGVQADEHDAQVALSFIRADHVLTVDIKPASDAALQAAVDAGVRFRDAAHQDFVHGNIKARQRMIAQYAVAGAHQGLVVGTDHAAEAVSGFFTKFGDGAADLVPLTGLTKRRVRAVADALGAPSELVWKTPTADLETLDPGKADEDALGVTYDDIDDFLEGKPVDARAFETIVNRYRLTDHKRRLPIAP
;
A
#
# COMPACT_ATOMS: atom_id res chain seq x y z
N MET A 1 -7.74 -8.89 -30.14
CA MET A 1 -8.51 -9.96 -29.44
C MET A 1 -9.99 -9.72 -29.70
N SER A 2 -10.83 -10.76 -29.69
CA SER A 2 -12.29 -10.57 -29.73
C SER A 2 -12.80 -10.09 -28.37
N GLU A 3 -13.88 -9.32 -28.34
CA GLU A 3 -14.51 -8.79 -27.11
C GLU A 3 -14.80 -9.89 -26.06
N PRO A 4 -15.29 -11.10 -26.42
CA PRO A 4 -15.45 -12.19 -25.46
C PRO A 4 -14.15 -12.67 -24.81
N ALA A 5 -13.03 -12.63 -25.54
CA ALA A 5 -11.72 -13.04 -25.01
C ALA A 5 -11.14 -11.99 -24.05
N SER A 6 -11.40 -10.70 -24.30
CA SER A 6 -10.99 -9.61 -23.40
C SER A 6 -11.74 -9.68 -22.05
N ILE A 7 -13.04 -9.92 -22.07
CA ILE A 7 -13.87 -10.07 -20.85
C ILE A 7 -13.41 -11.27 -20.02
N ALA A 8 -13.15 -12.41 -20.67
CA ALA A 8 -12.68 -13.61 -19.97
C ALA A 8 -11.34 -13.37 -19.25
N LEU A 9 -10.41 -12.65 -19.88
CA LEU A 9 -9.11 -12.32 -19.27
C LEU A 9 -9.24 -11.31 -18.12
N GLN A 10 -10.12 -10.30 -18.23
CA GLN A 10 -10.43 -9.39 -17.11
C GLN A 10 -10.94 -10.17 -15.90
N GLN A 11 -11.91 -11.06 -16.10
CA GLN A 11 -12.49 -11.88 -15.05
C GLN A 11 -11.48 -12.88 -14.44
N GLU A 12 -10.55 -13.38 -15.23
CA GLU A 12 -9.44 -14.20 -14.74
C GLU A 12 -8.54 -13.39 -13.80
N ILE A 13 -8.02 -12.24 -14.25
CA ILE A 13 -7.11 -11.39 -13.47
C ILE A 13 -7.82 -10.85 -12.22
N ALA A 14 -9.07 -10.41 -12.33
CA ALA A 14 -9.86 -9.93 -11.19
C ALA A 14 -10.02 -11.01 -10.11
N ARG A 15 -10.26 -12.27 -10.50
CA ARG A 15 -10.34 -13.41 -9.56
C ARG A 15 -8.99 -13.73 -8.94
N GLU A 16 -7.90 -13.72 -9.71
CA GLU A 16 -6.54 -13.93 -9.20
C GLU A 16 -6.15 -12.86 -8.16
N LEU A 17 -6.67 -11.65 -8.31
CA LEU A 17 -6.45 -10.52 -7.40
C LEU A 17 -7.55 -10.37 -6.33
N GLU A 18 -8.40 -11.38 -6.17
CA GLU A 18 -9.46 -11.44 -5.15
C GLU A 18 -10.48 -10.28 -5.20
N VAL A 19 -10.71 -9.72 -6.38
CA VAL A 19 -11.72 -8.67 -6.59
C VAL A 19 -13.11 -9.29 -6.54
N ALA A 20 -13.87 -8.97 -5.50
CA ALA A 20 -15.22 -9.48 -5.32
C ALA A 20 -16.20 -8.91 -6.38
N GLU A 21 -17.14 -9.73 -6.86
CA GLU A 21 -18.17 -9.30 -7.80
C GLU A 21 -19.11 -8.25 -7.18
N ALA A 22 -19.50 -8.46 -5.92
CA ALA A 22 -20.33 -7.54 -5.15
C ALA A 22 -19.48 -6.78 -4.11
N PHE A 23 -19.88 -5.54 -3.83
CA PHE A 23 -19.21 -4.67 -2.86
C PHE A 23 -20.24 -3.95 -1.99
N GLU A 24 -20.11 -4.08 -0.67
CA GLU A 24 -20.82 -3.32 0.34
C GLU A 24 -19.78 -2.85 1.38
N ALA A 25 -19.60 -1.53 1.53
CA ALA A 25 -18.48 -0.97 2.29
C ALA A 25 -18.48 -1.42 3.76
N GLU A 26 -19.64 -1.44 4.41
CA GLU A 26 -19.82 -1.82 5.80
C GLU A 26 -19.48 -3.30 6.03
N ARG A 27 -19.83 -4.18 5.08
CA ARG A 27 -19.47 -5.60 5.15
C ARG A 27 -17.98 -5.80 4.95
N GLU A 28 -17.36 -5.08 4.01
CA GLU A 28 -15.91 -5.13 3.81
C GLU A 28 -15.14 -4.60 5.03
N ILE A 29 -15.61 -3.52 5.66
CA ILE A 29 -15.05 -3.01 6.91
C ILE A 29 -15.09 -4.11 7.98
N GLU A 30 -16.26 -4.69 8.22
CA GLU A 30 -16.43 -5.75 9.23
C GLU A 30 -15.50 -6.94 8.97
N ARG A 31 -15.47 -7.44 7.72
CA ARG A 31 -14.63 -8.56 7.31
C ARG A 31 -13.15 -8.28 7.55
N ARG A 32 -12.68 -7.08 7.20
CA ARG A 32 -11.25 -6.70 7.29
C ARG A 32 -10.82 -6.42 8.73
N VAL A 33 -11.67 -5.81 9.55
CA VAL A 33 -11.43 -5.65 10.99
C VAL A 33 -11.41 -7.02 11.68
N ALA A 34 -12.36 -7.91 11.35
CA ALA A 34 -12.39 -9.27 11.89
C ALA A 34 -11.12 -10.05 11.54
N PHE A 35 -10.68 -10.00 10.27
CA PHE A 35 -9.43 -10.62 9.82
C PHE A 35 -8.22 -10.16 10.65
N LEU A 36 -8.02 -8.85 10.84
CA LEU A 36 -6.89 -8.32 11.60
C LEU A 36 -6.98 -8.73 13.09
N ALA A 37 -8.16 -8.65 13.69
CA ALA A 37 -8.37 -9.01 15.09
C ALA A 37 -8.14 -10.52 15.33
N GLU A 38 -8.63 -11.38 14.43
CA GLU A 38 -8.42 -12.82 14.47
C GLU A 38 -6.93 -13.18 14.34
N ARG A 39 -6.17 -12.47 13.49
CA ARG A 39 -4.73 -12.69 13.36
C ARG A 39 -3.98 -12.38 14.65
N LEU A 40 -4.36 -11.33 15.37
CA LEU A 40 -3.78 -11.02 16.69
C LEU A 40 -4.12 -12.10 17.72
N THR A 41 -5.39 -12.49 17.83
CA THR A 41 -5.85 -13.42 18.87
C THR A 41 -5.37 -14.86 18.62
N SER A 42 -5.34 -15.31 17.36
CA SER A 42 -4.90 -16.67 17.00
C SER A 42 -3.39 -16.88 17.10
N THR A 43 -2.58 -15.84 16.87
CA THR A 43 -1.11 -15.92 16.94
C THR A 43 -0.57 -15.58 18.33
N GLY A 44 -1.35 -14.89 19.17
CA GLY A 44 -0.90 -14.34 20.45
C GLY A 44 -0.04 -13.08 20.32
N LEU A 45 0.19 -12.58 19.10
CA LEU A 45 0.89 -11.32 18.85
C LEU A 45 0.07 -10.13 19.33
N ARG A 46 0.76 -9.07 19.73
CA ARG A 46 0.17 -7.99 20.55
C ARG A 46 0.12 -6.65 19.84
N SER A 47 0.63 -6.56 18.62
CA SER A 47 0.76 -5.28 17.94
C SER A 47 0.51 -5.36 16.44
N LEU A 48 -0.11 -4.32 15.90
CA LEU A 48 -0.09 -4.01 14.48
C LEU A 48 0.78 -2.78 14.27
N VAL A 49 1.56 -2.75 13.19
CA VAL A 49 2.44 -1.64 12.84
C VAL A 49 2.18 -1.24 11.39
N LEU A 50 2.00 0.05 11.14
CA LEU A 50 1.77 0.57 9.78
C LEU A 50 2.33 1.98 9.60
N GLY A 51 3.02 2.20 8.48
CA GLY A 51 3.40 3.52 7.99
C GLY A 51 2.19 4.32 7.51
N ILE A 52 2.00 5.53 8.03
CA ILE A 52 0.92 6.45 7.65
C ILE A 52 1.52 7.55 6.79
N SER A 53 1.23 7.55 5.49
CA SER A 53 1.80 8.50 4.53
C SER A 53 1.01 9.81 4.40
N GLY A 54 -0.28 9.78 4.74
CA GLY A 54 -1.24 10.84 4.39
C GLY A 54 -2.04 10.54 3.12
N GLY A 55 -1.77 9.41 2.44
CA GLY A 55 -2.60 8.90 1.35
C GLY A 55 -3.80 8.07 1.85
N VAL A 56 -4.81 7.90 0.99
CA VAL A 56 -6.06 7.20 1.33
C VAL A 56 -5.84 5.74 1.77
N ASP A 57 -4.89 5.02 1.16
CA ASP A 57 -4.72 3.58 1.45
C ASP A 57 -4.20 3.36 2.87
N SER A 58 -3.14 4.08 3.24
CA SER A 58 -2.60 4.04 4.62
C SER A 58 -3.57 4.61 5.65
N THR A 59 -4.39 5.60 5.27
CA THR A 59 -5.44 6.16 6.13
C THR A 59 -6.51 5.12 6.44
N THR A 60 -7.00 4.43 5.41
CA THR A 60 -8.01 3.37 5.52
C THR A 60 -7.47 2.17 6.29
N ALA A 61 -6.31 1.64 5.89
CA ALA A 61 -5.70 0.51 6.57
C ALA A 61 -5.36 0.83 8.03
N GLY A 62 -4.88 2.03 8.32
CA GLY A 62 -4.59 2.49 9.69
C GLY A 62 -5.84 2.53 10.56
N ARG A 63 -6.97 3.03 10.03
CA ARG A 63 -8.24 3.04 10.77
C ARG A 63 -8.75 1.62 11.02
N LEU A 64 -8.66 0.73 10.04
CA LEU A 64 -9.00 -0.70 10.21
C LEU A 64 -8.12 -1.36 11.29
N CYS A 65 -6.82 -1.05 11.33
CA CYS A 65 -5.91 -1.55 12.36
C CYS A 65 -6.33 -1.09 13.77
N GLN A 66 -6.63 0.20 13.93
CA GLN A 66 -7.07 0.73 15.23
C GLN A 66 -8.36 0.05 15.72
N LEU A 67 -9.35 -0.11 14.82
CA LEU A 67 -10.59 -0.81 15.15
C LEU A 67 -10.35 -2.29 15.51
N ALA A 68 -9.40 -2.95 14.84
CA ALA A 68 -9.07 -4.35 15.10
C ALA A 68 -8.43 -4.55 16.47
N VAL A 69 -7.50 -3.67 16.88
CA VAL A 69 -6.89 -3.76 18.22
C VAL A 69 -7.88 -3.40 19.32
N GLU A 70 -8.80 -2.46 19.10
CA GLU A 70 -9.91 -2.15 20.01
C GLU A 70 -10.85 -3.36 20.22
N ARG A 71 -11.17 -4.05 19.11
CA ARG A 71 -11.95 -5.29 19.14
C ARG A 71 -11.23 -6.41 19.88
N ALA A 72 -9.95 -6.63 19.59
CA ALA A 72 -9.15 -7.64 20.27
C ALA A 72 -9.08 -7.38 21.79
N ARG A 73 -8.92 -6.12 22.20
CA ARG A 73 -8.99 -5.71 23.62
C ARG A 73 -10.34 -6.00 24.26
N THR A 74 -11.43 -5.75 23.55
CA THR A 74 -12.79 -6.08 24.03
C THR A 74 -12.97 -7.58 24.24
N ALA A 75 -12.30 -8.41 23.43
CA ALA A 75 -12.26 -9.86 23.57
C ALA A 75 -11.26 -10.36 24.63
N GLY A 76 -10.61 -9.48 25.39
CA GLY A 76 -9.67 -9.84 26.46
C GLY A 76 -8.23 -10.07 26.00
N HIS A 77 -7.89 -9.79 24.75
CA HIS A 77 -6.52 -9.90 24.24
C HIS A 77 -5.76 -8.57 24.32
N GLU A 78 -4.54 -8.58 24.83
CA GLU A 78 -3.70 -7.37 24.87
C GLU A 78 -3.20 -7.03 23.46
N ALA A 79 -3.79 -6.01 22.85
CA ALA A 79 -3.40 -5.52 21.53
C ALA A 79 -3.21 -3.99 21.50
N ARG A 80 -2.25 -3.51 20.70
CA ARG A 80 -1.97 -2.09 20.44
C ARG A 80 -1.67 -1.83 18.96
N PHE A 81 -2.02 -0.64 18.47
CA PHE A 81 -1.65 -0.21 17.13
C PHE A 81 -0.58 0.90 17.17
N TYR A 82 0.50 0.69 16.41
CA TYR A 82 1.59 1.65 16.21
C TYR A 82 1.51 2.25 14.80
N ALA A 83 1.01 3.47 14.71
CA ALA A 83 1.08 4.27 13.50
C ALA A 83 2.47 4.92 13.39
N MET A 84 3.10 4.81 12.23
CA MET A 84 4.45 5.32 12.00
C MET A 84 4.46 6.43 10.94
N ARG A 85 5.00 7.60 11.30
CA ARG A 85 5.46 8.60 10.34
C ARG A 85 6.87 8.23 9.87
N LEU A 86 7.06 8.14 8.56
CA LEU A 86 8.30 7.68 7.94
C LEU A 86 8.82 8.68 6.88
N PRO A 87 9.05 9.95 7.26
CA PRO A 87 9.49 10.97 6.32
C PRO A 87 10.92 10.70 5.85
N TYR A 88 11.26 11.20 4.68
CA TYR A 88 12.65 11.34 4.22
C TYR A 88 13.06 12.80 4.43
N GLY A 89 13.60 13.13 5.61
CA GLY A 89 13.85 14.50 6.04
C GLY A 89 12.55 15.25 6.29
N VAL A 90 12.26 16.25 5.47
CA VAL A 90 11.01 17.04 5.56
C VAL A 90 10.06 16.59 4.47
N GLN A 91 8.89 16.10 4.85
CA GLN A 91 7.83 15.71 3.93
C GLN A 91 6.95 16.94 3.60
N ALA A 92 6.68 17.18 2.31
CA ALA A 92 5.98 18.37 1.85
C ALA A 92 4.51 18.41 2.28
N ASP A 93 3.86 17.25 2.28
CA ASP A 93 2.46 17.02 2.64
C ASP A 93 2.31 16.46 4.07
N GLU A 94 3.21 16.84 4.99
CA GLU A 94 3.13 16.44 6.40
C GLU A 94 1.76 16.77 7.02
N HIS A 95 1.12 17.86 6.57
CA HIS A 95 -0.22 18.24 7.03
C HIS A 95 -1.23 17.10 6.83
N ASP A 96 -1.25 16.49 5.64
CA ASP A 96 -2.19 15.41 5.30
C ASP A 96 -1.94 14.17 6.16
N ALA A 97 -0.66 13.88 6.45
CA ALA A 97 -0.33 12.80 7.36
C ALA A 97 -0.80 13.06 8.80
N GLN A 98 -0.76 14.32 9.26
CA GLN A 98 -1.32 14.70 10.57
C GLN A 98 -2.85 14.63 10.60
N VAL A 99 -3.52 15.00 9.51
CA VAL A 99 -4.98 14.81 9.36
C VAL A 99 -5.33 13.33 9.41
N ALA A 100 -4.58 12.48 8.69
CA ALA A 100 -4.77 11.03 8.70
C ALA A 100 -4.60 10.46 10.12
N LEU A 101 -3.53 10.81 10.82
CA LEU A 101 -3.30 10.38 12.20
C LEU A 101 -4.43 10.80 13.16
N SER A 102 -4.92 12.03 13.01
CA SER A 102 -6.03 12.58 13.81
C SER A 102 -7.32 11.80 13.60
N PHE A 103 -7.60 11.36 12.37
CA PHE A 103 -8.73 10.51 12.04
C PHE A 103 -8.56 9.06 12.56
N ILE A 104 -7.37 8.48 12.34
CA ILE A 104 -7.06 7.09 12.71
C ILE A 104 -7.17 6.89 14.21
N ARG A 105 -6.65 7.83 15.01
CA ARG A 105 -6.58 7.79 16.48
C ARG A 105 -5.84 6.55 16.99
N ALA A 106 -4.62 6.34 16.48
CA ALA A 106 -3.78 5.21 16.85
C ALA A 106 -3.42 5.22 18.35
N ASP A 107 -3.25 4.04 18.95
CA ASP A 107 -2.80 3.94 20.35
C ASP A 107 -1.40 4.56 20.55
N HIS A 108 -0.51 4.38 19.57
CA HIS A 108 0.82 4.97 19.55
C HIS A 108 1.13 5.59 18.18
N VAL A 109 1.82 6.74 18.21
CA VAL A 109 2.39 7.38 17.02
C VAL A 109 3.90 7.49 17.21
N LEU A 110 4.66 6.94 16.26
CA LEU A 110 6.12 7.02 16.24
C LEU A 110 6.57 7.72 14.96
N THR A 111 7.66 8.49 15.04
CA THR A 111 8.29 9.09 13.86
C THR A 111 9.70 8.56 13.70
N VAL A 112 10.01 8.02 12.53
CA VAL A 112 11.36 7.59 12.15
C VAL A 112 11.72 8.28 10.84
N ASP A 113 12.66 9.24 10.90
CA ASP A 113 13.23 9.83 9.70
C ASP A 113 14.14 8.80 9.01
N ILE A 114 13.76 8.39 7.80
CA ILE A 114 14.48 7.39 7.02
C ILE A 114 15.63 7.99 6.20
N LYS A 115 15.80 9.32 6.16
CA LYS A 115 16.82 9.99 5.35
C LYS A 115 18.24 9.54 5.66
N PRO A 116 18.71 9.51 6.92
CA PRO A 116 20.08 9.12 7.21
C PRO A 116 20.41 7.70 6.73
N ALA A 117 19.48 6.75 6.94
CA ALA A 117 19.67 5.36 6.51
C ALA A 117 19.59 5.20 4.99
N SER A 118 18.70 5.94 4.33
CA SER A 118 18.53 5.89 2.87
C SER A 118 19.75 6.45 2.14
N ASP A 119 20.23 7.63 2.57
CA ASP A 119 21.40 8.29 2.00
C ASP A 119 22.66 7.45 2.19
N ALA A 120 22.86 6.89 3.39
CA ALA A 120 24.00 6.03 3.68
C ALA A 120 24.01 4.76 2.80
N ALA A 121 22.84 4.14 2.59
CA ALA A 121 22.71 2.96 1.73
C ALA A 121 23.03 3.27 0.26
N LEU A 122 22.56 4.40 -0.27
CA LEU A 122 22.89 4.83 -1.62
C LEU A 122 24.39 5.15 -1.75
N GLN A 123 24.95 5.90 -0.80
CA GLN A 123 26.36 6.28 -0.81
C GLN A 123 27.27 5.06 -0.77
N ALA A 124 26.97 4.06 0.08
CA ALA A 124 27.72 2.82 0.14
C ALA A 124 27.74 2.07 -1.21
N ALA A 125 26.62 2.06 -1.95
CA ALA A 125 26.57 1.49 -3.28
C ALA A 125 27.43 2.27 -4.29
N VAL A 126 27.41 3.60 -4.23
CA VAL A 126 28.25 4.48 -5.07
C VAL A 126 29.73 4.25 -4.79
N ASP A 127 30.12 4.21 -3.51
CA ASP A 127 31.50 3.98 -3.06
C ASP A 127 32.00 2.59 -3.47
N ALA A 128 31.11 1.59 -3.48
CA ALA A 128 31.39 0.25 -4.00
C ALA A 128 31.51 0.18 -5.54
N GLY A 129 31.29 1.29 -6.24
CA GLY A 129 31.47 1.39 -7.69
C GLY A 129 30.22 1.17 -8.52
N VAL A 130 29.02 1.14 -7.91
CA VAL A 130 27.76 1.09 -8.68
C VAL A 130 27.67 2.32 -9.59
N ARG A 131 27.24 2.11 -10.83
CA ARG A 131 27.08 3.16 -11.85
C ARG A 131 25.63 3.26 -12.28
N PHE A 132 25.13 4.48 -12.38
CA PHE A 132 23.79 4.78 -12.88
C PHE A 132 23.89 5.35 -14.29
N ARG A 133 22.87 5.11 -15.12
CA ARG A 133 22.83 5.63 -16.50
C ARG A 133 22.84 7.16 -16.52
N ASP A 134 22.10 7.77 -15.61
CA ASP A 134 21.89 9.21 -15.46
C ASP A 134 21.35 9.51 -14.05
N ALA A 135 21.12 10.80 -13.76
CA ALA A 135 20.62 11.26 -12.46
C ALA A 135 19.19 10.76 -12.17
N ALA A 136 18.33 10.63 -13.19
CA ALA A 136 16.97 10.14 -13.02
C ALA A 136 16.96 8.64 -12.64
N HIS A 137 17.84 7.84 -13.23
CA HIS A 137 18.02 6.45 -12.86
C HIS A 137 18.54 6.29 -11.42
N GLN A 138 19.48 7.16 -11.00
CA GLN A 138 19.94 7.17 -9.62
C GLN A 138 18.80 7.54 -8.65
N ASP A 139 18.00 8.56 -8.97
CA ASP A 139 16.87 8.98 -8.14
C ASP A 139 15.79 7.89 -8.04
N PHE A 140 15.47 7.21 -9.15
CA PHE A 140 14.57 6.05 -9.14
C PHE A 140 15.08 4.91 -8.22
N VAL A 141 16.38 4.59 -8.29
CA VAL A 141 16.97 3.58 -7.39
C VAL A 141 16.94 4.05 -5.94
N HIS A 142 17.22 5.34 -5.69
CA HIS A 142 17.14 5.91 -4.35
C HIS A 142 15.70 5.87 -3.80
N GLY A 143 14.69 6.17 -4.62
CA GLY A 143 13.27 6.01 -4.25
C GLY A 143 12.95 4.60 -3.76
N ASN A 144 13.43 3.57 -4.47
CA ASN A 144 13.28 2.19 -4.02
C ASN A 144 14.05 1.89 -2.71
N ILE A 145 15.23 2.49 -2.49
CA ILE A 145 15.94 2.39 -1.20
C ILE A 145 15.09 3.00 -0.08
N LYS A 146 14.53 4.20 -0.27
CA LYS A 146 13.64 4.85 0.70
C LYS A 146 12.47 3.94 1.08
N ALA A 147 11.76 3.38 0.10
CA ALA A 147 10.66 2.43 0.35
C ALA A 147 11.10 1.21 1.19
N ARG A 148 12.30 0.66 0.94
CA ARG A 148 12.85 -0.45 1.74
C ARG A 148 13.28 -0.03 3.15
N GLN A 149 13.78 1.19 3.33
CA GLN A 149 14.09 1.71 4.66
C GLN A 149 12.82 1.93 5.49
N ARG A 150 11.71 2.36 4.87
CA ARG A 150 10.39 2.40 5.53
C ARG A 150 9.94 1.02 6.00
N MET A 151 10.15 -0.02 5.18
CA MET A 151 9.89 -1.41 5.58
C MET A 151 10.75 -1.83 6.77
N ILE A 152 12.07 -1.59 6.73
CA ILE A 152 12.99 -1.93 7.83
C ILE A 152 12.56 -1.27 9.14
N ALA A 153 12.19 0.02 9.10
CA ALA A 153 11.73 0.74 10.28
C ALA A 153 10.46 0.12 10.89
N GLN A 154 9.49 -0.27 10.06
CA GLN A 154 8.26 -0.93 10.53
C GLN A 154 8.55 -2.31 11.14
N TYR A 155 9.37 -3.13 10.49
CA TYR A 155 9.75 -4.44 11.04
C TYR A 155 10.58 -4.34 12.31
N ALA A 156 11.39 -3.28 12.48
CA ALA A 156 12.10 -3.03 13.73
C ALA A 156 11.12 -2.78 14.90
N VAL A 157 10.09 -1.95 14.69
CA VAL A 157 9.03 -1.71 15.68
C VAL A 157 8.21 -2.98 15.93
N ALA A 158 7.81 -3.71 14.88
CA ALA A 158 7.07 -4.96 15.01
C ALA A 158 7.86 -5.99 15.82
N GLY A 159 9.15 -6.18 15.54
CA GLY A 159 10.02 -7.09 16.30
C GLY A 159 10.16 -6.69 17.78
N ALA A 160 10.27 -5.40 18.07
CA ALA A 160 10.37 -4.89 19.44
C ALA A 160 9.07 -5.04 20.25
N HIS A 161 7.92 -5.07 19.57
CA HIS A 161 6.60 -5.04 20.20
C HIS A 161 5.75 -6.29 19.94
N GLN A 162 6.36 -7.40 19.54
CA GLN A 162 5.67 -8.67 19.24
C GLN A 162 4.50 -8.45 18.27
N GLY A 163 4.77 -7.72 17.18
CA GLY A 163 3.77 -7.24 16.24
C GLY A 163 3.87 -7.85 14.85
N LEU A 164 2.87 -7.52 14.04
CA LEU A 164 2.78 -7.79 12.61
C LEU A 164 2.83 -6.47 11.85
N VAL A 165 3.60 -6.42 10.77
CA VAL A 165 3.61 -5.29 9.83
C VAL A 165 2.40 -5.42 8.90
N VAL A 166 1.64 -4.34 8.80
CA VAL A 166 0.48 -4.24 7.91
C VAL A 166 0.89 -3.55 6.61
N GLY A 167 0.48 -4.11 5.47
CA GLY A 167 0.69 -3.54 4.14
C GLY A 167 -0.59 -2.92 3.59
N THR A 168 -0.44 -2.00 2.64
CA THR A 168 -1.56 -1.28 2.01
C THR A 168 -1.92 -1.79 0.62
N ASP A 169 -1.21 -2.80 0.11
CA ASP A 169 -1.44 -3.34 -1.23
C ASP A 169 -2.91 -3.75 -1.43
N HIS A 170 -3.42 -3.41 -2.59
CA HIS A 170 -4.79 -3.67 -3.01
C HIS A 170 -4.82 -3.98 -4.51
N ALA A 171 -5.94 -4.46 -5.04
CA ALA A 171 -5.98 -5.04 -6.39
C ALA A 171 -5.50 -4.07 -7.49
N ALA A 172 -5.81 -2.78 -7.38
CA ALA A 172 -5.35 -1.77 -8.33
C ALA A 172 -3.82 -1.49 -8.31
N GLU A 173 -3.16 -1.64 -7.16
CA GLU A 173 -1.68 -1.62 -7.08
C GLU A 173 -1.09 -2.95 -7.54
N ALA A 174 -1.71 -4.07 -7.12
CA ALA A 174 -1.26 -5.41 -7.45
C ALA A 174 -1.28 -5.70 -8.96
N VAL A 175 -2.32 -5.25 -9.68
CA VAL A 175 -2.46 -5.49 -11.13
C VAL A 175 -1.37 -4.79 -11.93
N SER A 176 -0.97 -3.60 -11.48
CA SER A 176 0.07 -2.79 -12.12
C SER A 176 1.48 -3.09 -11.58
N GLY A 177 1.56 -3.83 -10.46
CA GLY A 177 2.78 -4.07 -9.70
C GLY A 177 3.41 -2.77 -9.18
N PHE A 178 2.57 -1.79 -8.85
CA PHE A 178 2.96 -0.43 -8.49
C PHE A 178 3.33 -0.30 -7.01
N PHE A 179 4.31 -1.10 -6.60
CA PHE A 179 4.92 -1.08 -5.28
C PHE A 179 6.40 -1.46 -5.38
N THR A 180 7.20 -1.09 -4.39
CA THR A 180 8.60 -1.52 -4.32
C THR A 180 8.66 -2.97 -3.80
N LYS A 181 9.25 -3.88 -4.58
CA LYS A 181 9.47 -5.25 -4.13
C LYS A 181 10.41 -5.25 -2.91
N PHE A 182 9.94 -5.89 -1.84
CA PHE A 182 10.57 -5.90 -0.51
C PHE A 182 10.71 -4.51 0.14
N GLY A 183 9.91 -3.54 -0.31
CA GLY A 183 9.69 -2.27 0.37
C GLY A 183 8.29 -2.26 0.98
N ASP A 184 7.43 -1.35 0.52
CA ASP A 184 6.01 -1.28 0.86
C ASP A 184 5.24 -2.58 0.55
N GLY A 185 5.64 -3.33 -0.48
CA GLY A 185 5.07 -4.65 -0.77
C GLY A 185 5.51 -5.79 0.17
N ALA A 186 6.36 -5.53 1.17
CA ALA A 186 6.71 -6.52 2.19
C ALA A 186 5.99 -6.21 3.51
N ALA A 187 4.99 -7.03 3.80
CA ALA A 187 4.19 -6.97 5.02
C ALA A 187 3.73 -8.38 5.42
N ASP A 188 3.26 -8.52 6.66
CA ASP A 188 2.75 -9.78 7.18
C ASP A 188 1.24 -9.93 6.93
N LEU A 189 0.49 -8.82 6.95
CA LEU A 189 -0.96 -8.76 6.76
C LEU A 189 -1.32 -7.68 5.75
N VAL A 190 -2.22 -7.97 4.80
CA VAL A 190 -2.64 -7.01 3.77
C VAL A 190 -4.17 -6.86 3.79
N PRO A 191 -4.73 -6.02 4.68
CA PRO A 191 -6.17 -5.91 4.87
C PRO A 191 -6.89 -5.19 3.74
N LEU A 192 -6.21 -4.69 2.70
CA LEU A 192 -6.83 -4.03 1.54
C LEU A 192 -6.86 -4.90 0.27
N THR A 193 -6.33 -6.12 0.31
CA THR A 193 -6.37 -7.09 -0.80
C THR A 193 -7.80 -7.24 -1.36
N GLY A 194 -7.90 -7.31 -2.69
CA GLY A 194 -9.17 -7.42 -3.41
C GLY A 194 -9.92 -6.10 -3.63
N LEU A 195 -9.53 -4.99 -3.01
CA LEU A 195 -10.16 -3.69 -3.27
C LEU A 195 -9.56 -3.02 -4.52
N THR A 196 -10.44 -2.49 -5.37
CA THR A 196 -10.11 -1.48 -6.38
C THR A 196 -9.94 -0.12 -5.71
N LYS A 197 -9.31 0.86 -6.37
CA LYS A 197 -9.01 2.16 -5.76
C LYS A 197 -10.29 2.88 -5.31
N ARG A 198 -11.34 2.86 -6.14
CA ARG A 198 -12.66 3.40 -5.79
C ARG A 198 -13.31 2.68 -4.62
N ARG A 199 -13.06 1.38 -4.44
CA ARG A 199 -13.56 0.62 -3.28
C ARG A 199 -12.76 0.94 -2.01
N VAL A 200 -11.45 1.19 -2.11
CA VAL A 200 -10.67 1.74 -0.97
C VAL A 200 -11.23 3.09 -0.55
N ARG A 201 -11.51 3.99 -1.51
CA ARG A 201 -12.16 5.30 -1.23
C ARG A 201 -13.53 5.13 -0.57
N ALA A 202 -14.37 4.23 -1.07
CA ALA A 202 -15.68 3.97 -0.49
C ALA A 202 -15.62 3.40 0.94
N VAL A 203 -14.63 2.53 1.23
CA VAL A 203 -14.36 2.07 2.60
C VAL A 203 -13.90 3.23 3.49
N ALA A 204 -13.02 4.10 2.98
CA ALA A 204 -12.55 5.28 3.70
C ALA A 204 -13.72 6.23 4.06
N ASP A 205 -14.57 6.53 3.08
CA ASP A 205 -15.76 7.37 3.26
C ASP A 205 -16.74 6.77 4.28
N ALA A 206 -17.02 5.46 4.19
CA ALA A 206 -17.89 4.76 5.13
C ALA A 206 -17.32 4.73 6.57
N LEU A 207 -16.00 4.76 6.72
CA LEU A 207 -15.32 4.91 8.02
C LEU A 207 -15.33 6.37 8.54
N GLY A 208 -15.78 7.34 7.72
CA GLY A 208 -15.83 8.76 8.04
C GLY A 208 -14.50 9.49 7.84
N ALA A 209 -13.65 9.02 6.92
CA ALA A 209 -12.38 9.69 6.61
C ALA A 209 -12.62 11.10 6.03
N PRO A 210 -11.74 12.07 6.31
CA PRO A 210 -11.81 13.40 5.70
C PRO A 210 -11.75 13.33 4.17
N SER A 211 -12.70 13.95 3.48
CA SER A 211 -12.80 13.88 2.01
C SER A 211 -11.54 14.38 1.29
N GLU A 212 -10.81 15.32 1.88
CA GLU A 212 -9.53 15.81 1.34
C GLU A 212 -8.46 14.71 1.26
N LEU A 213 -8.47 13.72 2.15
CA LEU A 213 -7.58 12.57 2.09
C LEU A 213 -8.09 11.51 1.11
N VAL A 214 -9.41 11.32 1.03
CA VAL A 214 -10.04 10.30 0.17
C VAL A 214 -9.84 10.60 -1.31
N TRP A 215 -9.93 11.87 -1.68
CA TRP A 215 -9.85 12.33 -3.07
C TRP A 215 -8.53 13.00 -3.43
N LYS A 216 -7.54 12.96 -2.51
CA LYS A 216 -6.18 13.39 -2.79
C LYS A 216 -5.61 12.62 -3.98
N THR A 217 -4.89 13.33 -4.85
CA THR A 217 -4.15 12.71 -5.95
C THR A 217 -3.14 11.70 -5.39
N PRO A 218 -3.23 10.41 -5.78
CA PRO A 218 -2.28 9.39 -5.32
C PRO A 218 -0.87 9.66 -5.84
N THR A 219 0.11 9.57 -4.93
CA THR A 219 1.54 9.72 -5.23
C THR A 219 2.35 8.76 -4.37
N ALA A 220 3.39 8.14 -4.92
CA ALA A 220 4.31 7.31 -4.15
C ALA A 220 5.31 8.13 -3.28
N ASP A 221 5.51 9.42 -3.60
CA ASP A 221 6.47 10.34 -2.94
C ASP A 221 7.86 9.72 -2.72
N LEU A 222 8.42 9.16 -3.80
CA LEU A 222 9.72 8.48 -3.81
C LEU A 222 10.80 9.29 -4.53
N GLU A 223 10.46 9.90 -5.67
CA GLU A 223 11.37 10.70 -6.49
C GLU A 223 11.72 12.04 -5.83
N THR A 224 13.02 12.33 -5.76
CA THR A 224 13.54 13.62 -5.26
C THR A 224 13.54 14.68 -6.36
N LEU A 225 13.68 14.26 -7.62
CA LEU A 225 13.74 15.16 -8.77
C LEU A 225 12.35 15.57 -9.28
N ASP A 226 11.32 14.81 -8.93
CA ASP A 226 9.92 15.02 -9.32
C ASP A 226 8.98 14.74 -8.12
N PRO A 227 9.09 15.53 -7.04
CA PRO A 227 8.32 15.29 -5.82
C PRO A 227 6.82 15.47 -6.07
N GLY A 228 6.02 14.53 -5.59
CA GLY A 228 4.56 14.53 -5.78
C GLY A 228 4.11 14.09 -7.18
N LYS A 229 4.97 13.42 -7.96
CA LYS A 229 4.57 12.79 -9.21
C LYS A 229 3.35 11.90 -9.02
N ALA A 230 2.31 12.11 -9.83
CA ALA A 230 1.10 11.32 -9.78
C ALA A 230 1.36 9.88 -10.24
N ASP A 231 0.74 8.91 -9.57
CA ASP A 231 0.84 7.50 -9.93
C ASP A 231 0.38 7.27 -11.37
N GLU A 232 -0.69 7.93 -11.80
CA GLU A 232 -1.28 7.79 -13.13
C GLU A 232 -0.32 8.21 -14.25
N ASP A 233 0.53 9.22 -14.00
CA ASP A 233 1.58 9.64 -14.94
C ASP A 233 2.67 8.57 -15.06
N ALA A 234 3.01 7.89 -13.96
CA ALA A 234 3.96 6.78 -13.95
C ALA A 234 3.36 5.49 -14.53
N LEU A 235 2.05 5.29 -14.40
CA LEU A 235 1.32 4.12 -14.87
C LEU A 235 0.98 4.21 -16.37
N GLY A 236 0.69 5.41 -16.87
CA GLY A 236 0.22 5.67 -18.22
C GLY A 236 -1.25 5.27 -18.45
N VAL A 237 -1.99 5.02 -17.36
CA VAL A 237 -3.42 4.73 -17.28
C VAL A 237 -3.96 5.32 -15.98
N THR A 238 -5.25 5.65 -15.95
CA THR A 238 -5.89 6.18 -14.74
C THR A 238 -6.29 5.06 -13.77
N TYR A 239 -6.52 5.39 -12.51
CA TYR A 239 -7.11 4.46 -11.56
C TYR A 239 -8.55 4.11 -11.94
N ASP A 240 -9.28 5.01 -12.60
CA ASP A 240 -10.63 4.68 -13.09
C ASP A 240 -10.58 3.62 -14.20
N ASP A 241 -9.60 3.66 -15.11
CA ASP A 241 -9.38 2.60 -16.11
C ASP A 241 -9.00 1.26 -15.45
N ILE A 242 -8.13 1.30 -14.44
CA ILE A 242 -7.72 0.10 -13.69
C ILE A 242 -8.91 -0.51 -12.95
N ASP A 243 -9.69 0.32 -12.28
CA ASP A 243 -10.85 -0.12 -11.53
C ASP A 243 -11.94 -0.64 -12.46
N ASP A 244 -12.21 0.02 -13.59
CA ASP A 244 -13.15 -0.46 -14.60
C ASP A 244 -12.69 -1.80 -15.18
N PHE A 245 -11.39 -1.97 -15.43
CA PHE A 245 -10.81 -3.24 -15.86
C PHE A 245 -11.05 -4.36 -14.83
N LEU A 246 -10.73 -4.09 -13.56
CA LEU A 246 -10.83 -5.07 -12.46
C LEU A 246 -12.28 -5.38 -12.06
N GLU A 247 -13.21 -4.46 -12.30
CA GLU A 247 -14.64 -4.65 -12.04
C GLU A 247 -15.40 -5.19 -13.27
N GLY A 248 -14.68 -5.61 -14.33
CA GLY A 248 -15.25 -6.24 -15.52
C GLY A 248 -16.08 -5.28 -16.39
N LYS A 249 -15.83 -3.97 -16.29
CA LYS A 249 -16.46 -2.94 -17.11
C LYS A 249 -15.72 -2.76 -18.44
N PRO A 250 -16.37 -2.17 -19.45
CA PRO A 250 -15.70 -1.82 -20.70
C PRO A 250 -14.55 -0.83 -20.45
N VAL A 251 -13.39 -1.09 -21.05
CA VAL A 251 -12.23 -0.20 -21.05
C VAL A 251 -11.71 -0.05 -22.48
N ASP A 252 -11.02 1.06 -22.78
CA ASP A 252 -10.44 1.24 -24.10
C ASP A 252 -9.28 0.25 -24.36
N ALA A 253 -9.01 0.00 -25.64
CA ALA A 253 -8.02 -1.01 -26.04
C ALA A 253 -6.60 -0.70 -25.55
N ARG A 254 -6.21 0.58 -25.48
CA ARG A 254 -4.88 0.99 -25.03
C ARG A 254 -4.74 0.78 -23.52
N ALA A 255 -5.75 1.16 -22.73
CA ALA A 255 -5.75 0.90 -21.29
C ALA A 255 -5.71 -0.60 -21.01
N PHE A 256 -6.54 -1.39 -21.69
CA PHE A 256 -6.54 -2.85 -21.58
C PHE A 256 -5.15 -3.46 -21.81
N GLU A 257 -4.52 -3.14 -22.94
CA GLU A 257 -3.19 -3.66 -23.29
C GLU A 257 -2.12 -3.21 -22.28
N THR A 258 -2.18 -1.96 -21.83
CA THR A 258 -1.24 -1.43 -20.84
C THR A 258 -1.35 -2.18 -19.51
N ILE A 259 -2.57 -2.41 -19.02
CA ILE A 259 -2.83 -3.11 -17.76
C ILE A 259 -2.38 -4.57 -17.87
N VAL A 260 -2.76 -5.30 -18.92
CA VAL A 260 -2.39 -6.71 -19.10
C VAL A 260 -0.88 -6.90 -19.24
N ASN A 261 -0.21 -6.01 -19.98
CA ASN A 261 1.23 -6.07 -20.13
C ASN A 261 1.96 -5.83 -18.79
N ARG A 262 1.52 -4.84 -18.01
CA ARG A 262 2.05 -4.59 -16.66
C ARG A 262 1.79 -5.76 -15.73
N TYR A 263 0.59 -6.33 -15.75
CA TYR A 263 0.23 -7.50 -14.95
C TYR A 263 1.22 -8.64 -15.19
N ARG A 264 1.43 -9.01 -16.45
CA ARG A 264 2.37 -10.09 -16.82
C ARG A 264 3.82 -9.77 -16.46
N LEU A 265 4.27 -8.55 -16.74
CA LEU A 265 5.65 -8.12 -16.46
C LEU A 265 5.98 -8.18 -14.96
N THR A 266 5.00 -7.90 -14.12
CA THR A 266 5.16 -7.76 -12.67
C THR A 266 4.75 -9.00 -11.88
N ASP A 267 4.45 -10.13 -12.53
CA ASP A 267 4.08 -11.39 -11.87
C ASP A 267 5.09 -11.80 -10.78
N HIS A 268 6.39 -11.59 -11.04
CA HIS A 268 7.45 -11.86 -10.08
C HIS A 268 7.35 -11.05 -8.78
N LYS A 269 6.56 -9.97 -8.72
CA LYS A 269 6.34 -9.18 -7.50
C LYS A 269 5.24 -9.75 -6.62
N ARG A 270 4.29 -10.50 -7.19
CA ARG A 270 3.16 -11.12 -6.48
C ARG A 270 3.40 -12.57 -6.05
N ARG A 271 4.59 -13.11 -6.35
CA ARG A 271 4.99 -14.49 -6.01
C ARG A 271 6.16 -14.53 -5.04
N LEU A 272 6.25 -15.63 -4.30
CA LEU A 272 7.49 -16.05 -3.65
C LEU A 272 8.62 -16.19 -4.70
N PRO A 273 9.90 -16.21 -4.28
CA PRO A 273 11.02 -16.46 -5.20
C PRO A 273 10.79 -17.71 -6.05
N ILE A 274 10.98 -17.57 -7.36
CA ILE A 274 10.76 -18.65 -8.34
C ILE A 274 11.85 -19.72 -8.14
N ALA A 275 11.43 -20.98 -7.94
CA ALA A 275 12.31 -22.14 -7.80
C ALA A 275 12.26 -23.01 -9.09
N PRO A 276 13.36 -23.70 -9.48
CA PRO A 276 13.39 -24.64 -10.61
C PRO A 276 12.46 -25.85 -10.45
#